data_AF-A0A7H4P3G3-F1
#
_entry.id   AF-A0A7H4P3G3-F1
#
_cell.length_a   1.000
_cell.length_b   1.000
_cell.length_c   1.000
_cell.angle_alpha   90.00
_cell.angle_beta   90.00
_cell.angle_gamma   90.00
#
_symmetry.space_group_name_H-M   'P 1'
#
loop_
_entity.id
_entity.type
_entity.pdbx_description
1 polymer ?
#
loop_
_entity_poly.entity_id
_entity_poly.type
_entity_poly.pdbx_seq_one_letter_code
_entity_poly.pdbx_strand_id
1 'polypeptide(L)'
;MPDGVPPAVQESFAALIPALLVMILILAIRIGFEHTHYATIHQFIYEVVASPVRHYGTSYFGALMTVFSITILWSSASTPVR
;
A
#
# COMPACT_ATOMS: atom_id res chain seq x y z
N MET A 1 12.29 -36.97 7.63
CA MET A 1 13.15 -36.21 8.56
C MET A 1 13.24 -37.05 9.84
N PRO A 2 14.43 -37.26 10.46
CA PRO A 2 14.61 -38.19 11.57
C PRO A 2 13.99 -37.66 12.88
N ASP A 3 13.52 -38.58 13.72
CA ASP A 3 12.58 -38.39 14.83
C ASP A 3 13.10 -37.63 16.07
N GLY A 4 14.15 -36.82 15.94
CA GLY A 4 14.90 -36.25 17.08
C GLY A 4 14.85 -34.74 17.27
N VAL A 5 14.16 -33.98 16.41
CA VAL A 5 14.24 -32.51 16.42
C VAL A 5 12.93 -31.90 16.93
N PRO A 6 12.94 -30.92 17.86
CA PRO A 6 11.73 -30.28 18.38
C PRO A 6 10.80 -29.80 17.23
N PRO A 7 9.46 -29.99 17.35
CA PRO A 7 8.52 -29.76 16.24
C PRO A 7 8.59 -28.32 15.67
N ALA A 8 8.93 -27.33 16.50
CA ALA A 8 9.10 -25.93 16.11
C ALA A 8 10.22 -25.70 15.06
N VAL A 9 11.27 -26.53 15.07
CA VAL A 9 12.40 -26.41 14.13
C VAL A 9 12.05 -27.06 12.79
N GLN A 10 11.33 -28.18 12.84
CA GLN A 10 10.89 -28.89 11.63
C GLN A 10 9.89 -28.06 10.81
N GLU A 11 8.97 -27.35 11.48
CA GLU A 11 8.06 -26.41 10.82
C GLU A 11 8.80 -25.23 10.18
N SER A 12 9.83 -24.69 10.83
CA SER A 12 10.63 -23.59 10.27
C SER A 12 11.41 -24.02 9.02
N PHE A 13 11.93 -25.26 8.98
CA PHE A 13 12.57 -25.83 7.78
C PHE A 13 11.55 -26.21 6.69
N ALA A 14 10.37 -26.71 7.05
CA ALA A 14 9.29 -26.98 6.10
C ALA A 14 8.75 -25.70 5.45
N ALA A 15 8.69 -24.60 6.21
CA ALA A 15 8.33 -23.27 5.73
C ALA A 15 9.46 -22.56 4.96
N LEU A 16 10.71 -23.03 5.07
CA LEU A 16 11.86 -22.42 4.40
C LEU A 16 11.79 -22.54 2.87
N ILE A 17 11.38 -23.71 2.36
CA ILE A 17 11.22 -23.94 0.91
C ILE A 17 10.16 -23.01 0.30
N PRO A 18 8.92 -22.93 0.84
CA PRO A 18 7.92 -22.02 0.31
C PRO A 18 8.32 -20.55 0.51
N ALA A 19 8.98 -20.18 1.61
CA ALA A 19 9.48 -18.83 1.81
C ALA A 19 10.55 -18.43 0.78
N LEU A 20 11.48 -19.34 0.46
CA LEU A 20 12.51 -19.12 -0.56
C LEU A 20 11.91 -18.97 -1.95
N LEU A 21 10.89 -19.77 -2.29
CA LEU A 21 10.18 -19.68 -3.57
C LEU A 21 9.46 -18.34 -3.70
N VAL A 22 8.74 -17.90 -2.67
CA VAL A 22 8.08 -16.59 -2.63
C VAL A 22 9.10 -15.46 -2.73
N MET A 23 10.24 -15.58 -2.06
CA MET A 23 11.30 -14.55 -2.10
C MET A 23 11.90 -14.40 -3.50
N ILE A 24 12.18 -15.51 -4.19
CA ILE A 24 12.65 -15.48 -5.59
C ILE A 24 11.58 -14.86 -6.50
N LEU A 25 10.31 -15.20 -6.30
CA LEU A 25 9.20 -14.71 -7.10
C LEU A 25 9.02 -13.18 -6.94
N ILE A 26 9.06 -12.67 -5.71
CA ILE A 26 9.02 -11.23 -5.43
C ILE A 26 10.26 -10.52 -6.00
N LEU A 27 11.44 -11.13 -5.91
CA LEU A 27 12.67 -10.56 -6.49
C LEU A 27 12.60 -10.50 -8.02
N ALA A 28 12.07 -11.53 -8.67
CA ALA A 28 11.86 -11.54 -10.12
C ALA A 28 10.84 -10.47 -10.55
N ILE A 29 9.74 -10.32 -9.81
CA ILE A 29 8.79 -9.22 -10.00
C ILE A 29 9.50 -7.88 -9.83
N ARG A 30 10.32 -7.71 -8.80
CA ARG A 30 11.08 -6.46 -8.56
C ARG A 30 11.99 -6.11 -9.74
N ILE A 31 12.75 -7.08 -10.26
CA ILE A 31 13.63 -6.87 -11.43
C ILE A 31 12.79 -6.55 -12.68
N GLY A 32 11.63 -7.20 -12.86
CA GLY A 32 10.68 -6.87 -13.93
C GLY A 32 10.12 -5.45 -13.82
N PHE A 33 9.85 -4.97 -12.60
CA PHE A 33 9.43 -3.59 -12.35
C PHE A 33 10.58 -2.57 -12.49
N GLU A 34 11.83 -2.96 -12.26
CA GLU A 34 13.01 -2.12 -12.57
C GLU A 34 13.17 -1.88 -14.09
N HIS A 35 12.75 -2.83 -14.93
CA HIS A 35 12.73 -2.67 -16.39
C HIS A 35 11.57 -1.81 -16.92
N THR A 36 10.58 -1.49 -16.10
CA THR A 36 9.51 -0.56 -16.47
C THR A 36 9.85 0.86 -15.99
N HIS A 37 9.31 1.88 -16.69
CA HIS A 37 9.59 3.31 -16.47
C HIS A 37 9.37 3.80 -15.02
N TYR A 38 8.75 2.98 -14.18
CA TYR A 38 8.39 3.30 -12.81
C TYR A 38 9.43 2.87 -11.77
N ALA A 39 10.51 2.15 -12.13
CA ALA A 39 11.72 1.78 -11.33
C ALA A 39 11.53 1.14 -9.94
N THR A 40 10.45 1.41 -9.22
CA THR A 40 10.11 0.94 -7.89
C THR A 40 8.59 0.97 -7.72
N ILE A 41 8.02 -0.03 -7.03
CA ILE A 41 6.58 -0.07 -6.70
C ILE A 41 6.11 1.24 -6.04
N HIS A 42 6.98 1.84 -5.23
CA HIS A 42 6.72 3.13 -4.58
C HIS A 42 6.52 4.25 -5.61
N GLN A 43 7.39 4.36 -6.62
CA GLN A 43 7.25 5.39 -7.65
C GLN A 43 6.06 5.15 -8.57
N PHE A 44 5.71 3.89 -8.87
CA PHE A 44 4.46 3.55 -9.56
C PHE A 44 3.22 4.06 -8.79
N ILE A 45 3.15 3.80 -7.48
CA ILE A 45 2.04 4.28 -6.64
C ILE A 45 2.05 5.81 -6.58
N TYR A 46 3.23 6.43 -6.48
CA TYR A 46 3.34 7.89 -6.45
C TYR A 46 2.90 8.53 -7.77
N GLU A 47 3.27 8.00 -8.94
CA GLU A 47 2.86 8.58 -10.22
C GLU A 47 1.41 8.27 -10.60
N VAL A 48 0.93 7.04 -10.37
CA VAL A 48 -0.42 6.63 -10.78
C VAL A 48 -1.49 7.13 -9.82
N VAL A 49 -1.21 7.15 -8.52
CA VAL A 49 -2.20 7.52 -7.49
C VAL A 49 -1.88 8.86 -6.86
N ALA A 50 -0.66 9.04 -6.35
CA ALA A 50 -0.36 10.25 -5.56
C ALA A 50 -0.24 11.52 -6.42
N SER A 51 0.21 11.42 -7.67
CA SER A 51 0.35 12.56 -8.59
C SER A 51 -1.01 13.17 -8.95
N PRO A 52 -2.00 12.41 -9.47
CA PRO A 52 -3.31 12.98 -9.74
C PRO A 52 -3.99 13.46 -8.46
N VAL A 53 -3.91 12.70 -7.36
CA VAL A 53 -4.52 13.10 -6.08
C VAL A 53 -3.91 14.39 -5.53
N ARG A 54 -2.59 14.56 -5.59
CA ARG A 54 -1.93 15.83 -5.22
C ARG A 54 -2.35 16.95 -6.15
N HIS A 55 -2.38 16.72 -7.46
CA HIS A 55 -2.77 17.74 -8.42
C HIS A 55 -4.20 18.25 -8.18
N TYR A 56 -5.14 17.35 -7.92
CA TYR A 56 -6.51 17.71 -7.53
C TYR A 56 -6.58 18.36 -6.15
N GLY A 57 -5.77 17.91 -5.19
CA GLY A 57 -5.72 18.46 -3.83
C GLY A 57 -5.07 19.85 -3.71
N THR A 58 -4.05 20.15 -4.53
CA THR A 58 -3.38 21.47 -4.56
C THR A 58 -4.06 22.46 -5.51
N SER A 59 -5.05 22.01 -6.29
CA SER A 59 -5.87 22.90 -7.09
C SER A 59 -6.68 23.83 -6.19
N TYR A 60 -6.72 25.12 -6.52
CA TYR A 60 -7.56 26.11 -5.82
C TYR A 60 -9.01 25.65 -5.71
N PHE A 61 -9.54 25.00 -6.75
CA PHE A 61 -10.89 24.47 -6.75
C PHE A 61 -11.05 23.26 -5.80
N GLY A 62 -10.04 22.38 -5.72
CA GLY A 62 -10.02 21.25 -4.81
C GLY A 62 -9.97 21.67 -3.34
N ALA A 63 -9.18 22.69 -3.02
CA ALA A 63 -9.13 23.28 -1.69
C ALA A 63 -10.47 23.95 -1.29
N LEU A 64 -11.06 24.74 -2.19
CA LEU A 64 -12.37 25.36 -1.98
C LEU A 64 -13.47 24.32 -1.74
N MET A 65 -13.54 23.28 -2.58
CA MET A 65 -14.52 22.21 -2.43
C MET A 65 -14.32 21.42 -1.14
N THR A 66 -13.07 21.16 -0.75
CA THR A 66 -12.75 20.47 0.50
C THR A 66 -13.21 21.28 1.71
N VAL A 67 -12.91 22.59 1.77
CA VAL A 67 -13.36 23.47 2.86
C VAL A 67 -14.89 23.60 2.88
N PHE A 68 -15.53 23.68 1.71
CA PHE A 68 -16.98 23.70 1.60
C PHE A 68 -17.63 22.41 2.11
N SER A 69 -17.11 21.24 1.71
CA SER A 69 -17.56 19.95 2.21
C SER A 69 -17.35 19.79 3.72
N ILE A 70 -16.20 20.22 4.25
CA ILE A 70 -15.93 20.20 5.70
C ILE A 70 -16.93 21.10 6.44
N THR A 71 -17.22 22.29 5.92
CA THR A 71 -18.16 23.25 6.55
C THR A 71 -19.59 22.70 6.56
N ILE A 72 -20.03 22.05 5.48
CA ILE A 72 -21.35 21.40 5.42
C ILE A 72 -21.43 20.19 6.35
N LEU A 73 -20.40 19.32 6.34
CA LEU A 73 -20.33 18.15 7.21
C LEU A 73 -20.39 18.57 8.68
N TRP A 74 -19.63 19.59 9.07
CA TRP A 74 -19.69 20.15 10.42
C TRP A 74 -21.04 20.79 10.73
N SER A 75 -21.62 21.57 9.81
CA SER A 75 -22.94 22.18 10.01
C SER A 75 -24.05 21.14 10.21
N SER A 76 -23.95 19.98 9.58
CA SER A 76 -24.91 18.87 9.75
C SER A 76 -24.67 18.06 11.02
N ALA A 77 -23.40 17.95 11.46
CA ALA A 77 -23.01 17.21 12.65
C ALA A 77 -23.16 18.04 13.95
N SER A 78 -23.09 19.37 13.86
CA SER A 78 -23.12 20.28 15.01
C SER A 78 -24.49 20.90 15.28
N THR A 79 -25.56 20.48 14.60
CA THR A 79 -26.93 20.74 15.07
C THR A 79 -27.25 19.72 16.16
N PRO A 80 -27.25 20.08 17.46
CA PRO A 80 -27.94 19.27 18.43
C PRO A 80 -29.40 19.27 18.00
N VAL A 81 -29.84 18.14 17.44
CA VAL A 81 -31.24 17.80 17.34
C VAL A 81 -31.77 17.91 18.77
N ARG A 82 -32.54 18.97 19.02
CA ARG A 82 -33.48 18.97 20.14
C ARG A 82 -34.58 17.96 19.83
#